data_AF-A0A7Y0VWQ2-F1
#
_entry.id   AF-A0A7Y0VWQ2-F1
#
_cell.length_a   1.000
_cell.length_b   1.000
_cell.length_c   1.000
_cell.angle_alpha   90.00
_cell.angle_beta   90.00
_cell.angle_gamma   90.00
#
_symmetry.space_group_name_H-M   'P 1'
#
loop_
_entity.id
_entity.type
_entity.pdbx_description
1 polymer ?
#
loop_
_entity_poly.entity_id
_entity_poly.type
_entity_poly.pdbx_seq_one_letter_code
_entity_poly.pdbx_strand_id
1 'polypeptide(L)'
;MLKQDGPFASNFINQLKQQTGDWSAANRDPESRANAAYNLAKVATYIDGREDLERQGPAQQNDQHVQGFGQFGSVSAGSEAQLFKAFSEKGYSALR
;
A
#
# COMPACT_ATOMS: atom_id res chain seq x y z
N MET A 1 -1.95 14.46 -2.71
CA MET A 1 -1.34 13.64 -3.80
C MET A 1 0.13 13.41 -3.50
N LEU A 2 0.52 12.14 -3.30
CA LEU A 2 1.92 11.72 -3.30
C LEU A 2 2.50 11.95 -4.70
N LYS A 3 3.55 12.76 -4.83
CA LYS A 3 4.31 12.85 -6.09
C LYS A 3 5.08 11.54 -6.27
N GLN A 4 4.82 10.83 -7.37
CA GLN A 4 5.42 9.52 -7.65
C GLN A 4 6.96 9.56 -7.79
N ASP A 5 7.54 10.74 -8.01
CA ASP A 5 8.98 10.92 -8.29
C ASP A 5 9.81 11.38 -7.08
N GLY A 6 9.25 11.32 -5.87
CA GLY A 6 9.95 11.68 -4.63
C GLY A 6 10.74 10.52 -4.01
N PRO A 7 11.84 10.77 -3.26
CA PRO A 7 12.63 9.71 -2.61
C PRO A 7 11.79 8.77 -1.74
N PHE A 8 10.77 9.32 -1.07
CA PHE A 8 9.80 8.54 -0.30
C PHE A 8 9.02 7.57 -1.20
N ALA A 9 8.42 8.06 -2.29
CA ALA A 9 7.57 7.25 -3.16
C ALA A 9 8.37 6.09 -3.77
N SER A 10 9.58 6.37 -4.26
CA SER A 10 10.47 5.33 -4.80
C SER A 10 10.83 4.27 -3.76
N ASN A 11 11.20 4.68 -2.54
CA ASN A 11 11.53 3.73 -1.48
C ASN A 11 10.32 2.90 -1.05
N PHE A 12 9.17 3.55 -0.88
CA PHE A 12 7.91 2.90 -0.52
C PHE A 12 7.49 1.86 -1.56
N ILE A 13 7.53 2.20 -2.85
CA ILE A 13 7.23 1.26 -3.94
C ILE A 13 8.20 0.08 -3.95
N ASN A 14 9.50 0.32 -3.75
CA ASN A 14 10.49 -0.76 -3.70
C ASN A 14 10.24 -1.71 -2.52
N GLN A 15 9.92 -1.17 -1.34
CA GLN A 15 9.55 -1.96 -0.18
C GLN A 15 8.29 -2.79 -0.43
N LEU A 16 7.25 -2.21 -1.05
CA LEU A 16 6.05 -2.97 -1.42
C LEU A 16 6.39 -4.14 -2.36
N LYS A 17 7.26 -3.91 -3.35
CA LYS A 17 7.74 -4.97 -4.24
C LYS A 17 8.54 -6.04 -3.52
N GLN A 18 9.31 -5.69 -2.49
CA GLN A 18 10.01 -6.69 -1.66
C GLN A 18 9.04 -7.62 -0.93
N GLN A 19 7.87 -7.10 -0.50
CA GLN A 19 6.88 -7.90 0.22
C GLN A 19 5.95 -8.69 -0.70
N THR A 20 5.62 -8.14 -1.88
CA THR A 20 4.58 -8.69 -2.77
C THR A 20 5.13 -9.37 -4.02
N GLY A 21 6.38 -9.08 -4.38
CA GLY A 21 6.98 -9.38 -5.68
C GLY A 21 7.02 -8.15 -6.60
N ASP A 22 7.85 -8.19 -7.65
CA ASP A 22 7.91 -7.09 -8.63
C ASP A 22 6.79 -7.23 -9.67
N TRP A 23 5.77 -6.39 -9.54
CA TRP A 23 4.63 -6.29 -10.46
C TRP A 23 4.89 -5.35 -11.66
N SER A 24 6.08 -4.72 -11.74
CA SER A 24 6.39 -3.80 -12.83
C SER A 24 6.84 -4.51 -14.12
N ALA A 25 6.92 -3.74 -15.21
CA ALA A 25 7.39 -4.25 -16.50
C ALA A 25 8.86 -4.75 -16.49
N ALA A 26 9.64 -4.43 -15.44
CA ALA A 26 10.99 -4.95 -15.27
C ALA A 26 11.00 -6.47 -15.01
N ASN A 27 9.95 -7.00 -14.36
CA ASN A 27 9.73 -8.42 -14.23
C ASN A 27 9.23 -9.00 -15.57
N ARG A 28 10.10 -9.74 -16.26
CA ARG A 28 9.83 -10.32 -17.59
C ARG A 28 9.07 -11.64 -17.52
N ASP A 29 8.98 -12.26 -16.35
CA ASP A 29 8.16 -13.44 -16.13
C ASP A 29 6.69 -12.99 -15.92
N PRO A 30 5.79 -13.32 -16.87
CA PRO A 30 4.40 -12.87 -16.80
C PRO A 30 3.62 -13.49 -15.63
N GLU A 31 3.91 -14.73 -15.25
CA GLU A 31 3.23 -15.41 -14.16
C GLU A 31 3.68 -14.84 -12.82
N SER A 32 4.99 -14.69 -12.62
CA SER A 32 5.57 -14.02 -11.45
C SER A 32 5.03 -12.61 -11.27
N ARG A 33 4.97 -11.83 -12.37
CA ARG A 33 4.43 -10.46 -12.35
C ARG A 33 2.94 -10.41 -12.00
N ALA A 34 2.15 -11.32 -12.53
CA ALA A 34 0.71 -11.42 -12.22
C ALA A 34 0.49 -11.80 -10.75
N ASN A 35 1.25 -12.77 -10.23
CA ASN A 35 1.20 -13.17 -8.82
C ASN A 35 1.58 -12.00 -7.90
N ALA A 36 2.59 -11.21 -8.28
CA ALA A 36 2.98 -10.02 -7.53
C ALA A 36 1.88 -8.96 -7.47
N ALA A 37 1.24 -8.68 -8.61
CA ALA A 37 0.12 -7.75 -8.67
C ALA A 37 -1.08 -8.25 -7.84
N TYR A 38 -1.36 -9.56 -7.90
CA TYR A 38 -2.42 -10.19 -7.12
C TYR A 38 -2.16 -10.09 -5.61
N ASN A 39 -0.92 -10.32 -5.16
CA ASN A 39 -0.54 -10.17 -3.76
C ASN A 39 -0.73 -8.72 -3.28
N LEU A 40 -0.31 -7.73 -4.07
CA LEU A 40 -0.53 -6.33 -3.74
C LEU A 40 -2.03 -5.98 -3.67
N ALA A 41 -2.82 -6.46 -4.62
CA ALA A 41 -4.27 -6.25 -4.63
C ALA A 41 -4.93 -6.82 -3.37
N LYS A 42 -4.56 -8.04 -2.96
CA LYS A 42 -5.07 -8.64 -1.72
C LYS A 42 -4.78 -7.79 -0.48
N VAL A 43 -3.59 -7.22 -0.39
CA VAL A 43 -3.22 -6.35 0.75
C VAL A 43 -4.02 -5.05 0.71
N ALA A 44 -4.14 -4.42 -0.46
CA ALA A 44 -4.92 -3.20 -0.61
C ALA A 44 -6.39 -3.43 -0.23
N THR A 45 -7.02 -4.49 -0.75
CA THR A 45 -8.40 -4.87 -0.41
C THR A 45 -8.55 -5.22 1.07
N TYR A 46 -7.56 -5.90 1.67
CA TYR A 46 -7.60 -6.20 3.11
C TYR A 46 -7.63 -4.92 3.96
N ILE A 47 -6.76 -3.96 3.64
CA ILE A 47 -6.67 -2.68 4.38
C ILE A 47 -7.94 -1.86 4.18
N ASP A 48 -8.42 -1.75 2.95
CA ASP A 48 -9.65 -1.04 2.60
C ASP A 48 -10.91 -1.67 3.26
N GLY A 49 -10.89 -2.99 3.49
CA GLY A 49 -11.96 -3.68 4.20
C GLY A 49 -11.99 -3.48 5.72
N ARG A 50 -10.96 -2.89 6.35
CA ARG A 50 -10.92 -2.71 7.81
C ARG A 50 -11.91 -1.65 8.27
N GLU A 51 -12.70 -1.97 9.29
CA GLU A 51 -13.70 -1.06 9.89
C GLU A 51 -13.13 -0.22 11.05
N ASP A 52 -12.00 -0.66 11.63
CA ASP A 52 -11.34 -0.04 12.78
C ASP A 52 -10.34 1.07 12.41
N LEU A 53 -10.21 1.40 11.12
CA LEU A 53 -9.31 2.44 10.63
C LEU A 53 -9.97 3.82 10.61
N GLU A 54 -9.19 4.83 10.95
CA GLU A 54 -9.62 6.23 10.90
C GLU A 54 -9.76 6.70 9.45
N ARG A 55 -11.00 7.04 9.08
CA ARG A 55 -11.39 7.64 7.80
C ARG A 55 -12.12 8.96 8.06
N GLN A 56 -12.04 9.90 7.12
CA GLN A 56 -12.77 11.18 7.25
C GLN A 56 -14.27 11.04 7.00
N GLY A 57 -14.73 9.89 6.49
CA GLY A 57 -16.13 9.55 6.40
C GLY A 57 -16.35 8.15 5.82
N PRO A 58 -17.57 7.58 5.94
CA PRO A 58 -17.89 6.23 5.48
C PRO A 58 -17.79 6.06 3.95
N ALA A 59 -17.94 7.15 3.20
CA ALA A 59 -17.80 7.14 1.74
C ALA A 59 -16.36 6.90 1.24
N GLN A 60 -15.37 6.90 2.14
CA GLN A 60 -13.96 6.64 1.81
C GLN A 60 -13.60 5.15 1.93
N GLN A 61 -14.51 4.31 2.40
CA GLN A 61 -14.32 2.86 2.35
C GLN A 61 -14.70 2.35 0.96
N ASN A 62 -13.84 1.53 0.34
CA ASN A 62 -13.96 1.08 -1.04
C ASN A 62 -13.90 2.19 -2.09
N ASP A 63 -13.22 3.31 -1.79
CA ASP A 63 -13.12 4.46 -2.70
C ASP A 63 -11.92 4.40 -3.67
N GLN A 64 -11.16 3.30 -3.65
CA GLN A 64 -9.95 3.06 -4.43
C GLN A 64 -8.75 3.97 -4.09
N HIS A 65 -8.84 4.71 -2.98
CA HIS A 65 -7.78 5.59 -2.50
C HIS A 65 -7.31 5.16 -1.12
N VAL A 66 -5.99 5.24 -0.88
CA VAL A 66 -5.44 5.04 0.46
C VAL A 66 -5.45 6.37 1.21
N GLN A 67 -6.21 6.43 2.29
CA GLN A 67 -6.36 7.63 3.11
C GLN A 67 -5.24 7.81 4.12
N GLY A 68 -4.88 9.06 4.42
CA GLY A 68 -3.96 9.40 5.51
C GLY A 68 -2.50 9.64 5.11
N PHE A 69 -2.15 9.60 3.83
CA PHE A 69 -0.82 10.04 3.38
C PHE A 69 -0.71 11.58 3.37
N GLY A 70 0.24 12.09 4.15
CA GLY A 70 0.63 13.49 4.18
C GLY A 70 1.82 13.82 3.26
N GLN A 71 2.37 15.02 3.43
CA GLN A 71 3.58 15.41 2.71
C GLN A 71 4.78 14.57 3.12
N PHE A 72 5.66 14.29 2.15
CA PHE A 72 6.92 13.56 2.34
C PHE A 72 6.77 12.16 2.98
N GLY A 73 5.59 11.53 2.82
CA GLY A 73 5.36 10.19 3.35
C GLY A 73 5.05 10.12 4.83
N SER A 74 4.71 11.25 5.44
CA SER A 74 4.03 11.25 6.73
C SER A 74 2.68 10.51 6.62
N VAL A 75 2.26 9.87 7.71
CA VAL A 75 1.01 9.11 7.78
C VAL A 75 0.24 9.54 9.02
N SER A 76 -1.08 9.68 8.88
CA SER A 76 -1.97 9.93 10.02
C SER A 76 -2.06 8.67 10.90
N ALA A 77 -2.08 8.84 12.22
CA ALA A 77 -2.33 7.73 13.14
C ALA A 77 -3.71 7.10 12.86
N GLY A 78 -3.84 5.79 13.03
CA GLY A 78 -5.08 5.05 12.79
C GLY A 78 -5.49 4.90 11.32
N SER A 79 -4.80 5.53 10.38
CA SER A 79 -5.20 5.55 8.97
C SER A 79 -4.75 4.32 8.17
N GLU A 80 -5.39 4.11 7.02
CA GLU A 80 -4.97 3.12 6.01
C GLU A 80 -3.51 3.32 5.59
N ALA A 81 -3.08 4.57 5.39
CA ALA A 81 -1.71 4.88 5.03
C ALA A 81 -0.70 4.42 6.11
N GLN A 82 -1.04 4.52 7.39
CA GLN A 82 -0.19 4.01 8.46
C GLN A 82 -0.03 2.49 8.36
N LEU A 83 -1.14 1.77 8.20
CA LEU A 83 -1.11 0.31 8.08
C LEU A 83 -0.38 -0.13 6.81
N PHE A 84 -0.58 0.58 5.70
CA PHE A 84 0.04 0.25 4.41
C PHE A 84 1.55 0.55 4.41
N LYS A 85 1.97 1.63 5.07
CA LYS A 85 3.40 1.91 5.33
C LYS A 85 4.02 0.88 6.29
N ALA A 86 3.30 0.45 7.32
CA ALA A 86 3.78 -0.62 8.20
C ALA A 86 3.95 -1.95 7.45
N PHE A 87 3.04 -2.26 6.52
CA PHE A 87 3.16 -3.42 5.64
C PHE A 87 4.39 -3.32 4.73
N SER A 88 4.68 -2.18 4.11
CA SER A 88 5.88 -2.07 3.25
C SER A 88 7.17 -2.37 4.05
N GLU A 89 7.23 -1.95 5.31
CA GLU A 89 8.39 -2.13 6.17
C GLU A 89 8.50 -3.52 6.81
N LYS A 90 7.37 -4.13 7.21
CA LYS A 90 7.34 -5.35 8.06
C LYS A 90 6.65 -6.55 7.39
N GLY A 91 6.15 -6.37 6.18
CA GLY A 91 5.37 -7.37 5.45
C GLY A 91 4.06 -7.75 6.15
N TYR A 92 3.59 -8.96 5.89
CA TYR A 92 2.30 -9.48 6.38
C TYR A 92 2.17 -9.49 7.90
N SER A 93 3.27 -9.43 8.65
CA SER A 93 3.23 -9.34 10.11
C SER A 93 2.57 -8.05 10.63
N ALA A 94 2.55 -6.99 9.81
CA ALA A 94 1.90 -5.73 10.14
C ALA A 94 0.37 -5.75 9.99
N LEU A 95 -0.19 -6.72 9.26
CA LEU A 95 -1.62 -6.78 8.92
C LEU A 95 -2.46 -7.56 9.95
N ARG A 96 -2.04 -7.54 11.23
CA ARG A 96 -2.73 -8.26 12.30
C ARG A 96 -3.87 -7.45 12.92
#